data_AF-A0A2I0HFP0-F1
#
_entry.id   AF-A0A2I0HFP0-F1
#
_cell.length_a   1.000
_cell.length_b   1.000
_cell.length_c   1.000
_cell.angle_alpha   90.00
_cell.angle_beta   90.00
_cell.angle_gamma   90.00
#
_symmetry.space_group_name_H-M   'P 1'
#
loop_
_entity.id
_entity.type
_entity.pdbx_description
1 polymer ?
#
loop_
_entity_poly.entity_id
_entity_poly.type
_entity_poly.pdbx_seq_one_letter_code
_entity_poly.pdbx_strand_id
1 'polypeptide(L)' 'MEKEALILGTSNGLMLLHSVDAHVTEVVGRVEGGIKCISPSPDGDLLGITTGFGQLLVMTHDWDLLHETTAEDLPEAVD' A
#
# COMPACT_ATOMS: atom_id res chain seq x y z
N MET A 1 20.78 8.71 -4.05
CA MET A 1 20.60 7.36 -4.62
C MET A 1 19.23 6.94 -4.18
N GLU A 2 18.32 6.62 -5.11
CA GLU A 2 17.03 6.02 -4.75
C GLU A 2 17.31 4.74 -3.96
N LYS A 3 16.57 4.50 -2.87
CA LYS A 3 16.71 3.28 -2.10
C LYS A 3 16.13 2.13 -2.93
N GLU A 4 16.92 1.10 -3.18
CA GLU A 4 16.43 -0.14 -3.78
C GLU A 4 15.64 -0.93 -2.71
N ALA A 5 14.33 -0.68 -2.66
CA ALA A 5 13.45 -1.24 -1.65
C ALA A 5 12.07 -1.58 -2.20
N LEU A 6 11.42 -2.56 -1.57
CA LEU A 6 10.07 -3.02 -1.91
C LEU A 6 9.11 -2.73 -0.76
N ILE A 7 7.89 -2.35 -1.10
CA ILE A 7 6.77 -2.24 -0.16
C ILE A 7 5.89 -3.46 -0.29
N LEU A 8 5.62 -4.10 0.84
CA LEU A 8 4.82 -5.32 0.91
C LEU A 8 3.66 -5.11 1.90
N GLY A 9 2.51 -5.67 1.57
CA GLY A 9 1.35 -5.71 2.44
C GLY A 9 1.03 -7.14 2.84
N THR A 10 0.60 -7.33 4.09
CA THR A 10 0.15 -8.64 4.57
C THR A 10 -1.37 -8.64 4.81
N SER A 11 -1.96 -9.83 4.76
CA SER A 11 -3.39 -10.01 5.04
C SER A 11 -3.78 -9.69 6.48
N ASN A 12 -2.84 -9.68 7.43
CA ASN A 12 -3.06 -9.23 8.80
C ASN A 12 -2.79 -7.72 9.01
N GLY A 13 -2.52 -6.98 7.93
CA GLY A 13 -2.49 -5.52 7.92
C GLY A 13 -1.13 -4.88 8.15
N LEU A 14 -0.03 -5.63 8.10
CA LEU A 14 1.31 -5.04 8.23
C LEU A 14 1.78 -4.48 6.89
N MET A 15 2.30 -3.25 6.92
CA MET A 15 3.10 -2.68 5.84
C MET A 15 4.57 -2.91 6.15
N LEU A 16 5.27 -3.55 5.22
CA LEU A 16 6.67 -3.90 5.36
C LEU A 16 7.50 -3.18 4.30
N LEU A 17 8.61 -2.59 4.73
CA LEU A 17 9.66 -2.06 3.86
C LEU A 17 10.81 -3.05 3.84
N HIS A 18 11.07 -3.66 2.69
CA HIS A 18 12.21 -4.56 2.50
C HIS A 18 13.32 -3.85 1.72
N SER A 19 14.48 -3.65 2.33
CA SER A 19 15.67 -3.16 1.64
C SER A 19 16.37 -4.33 0.96
N VAL A 20 16.56 -4.23 -0.36
CA VAL A 20 17.22 -5.27 -1.17
C VAL A 20 18.70 -5.34 -0.81
N ASP A 21 19.38 -4.20 -0.77
CA ASP A 21 20.82 -4.13 -0.46
C ASP A 21 21.15 -4.56 0.97
N ALA A 22 20.35 -4.12 1.94
CA ALA A 22 20.62 -4.40 3.35
C ALA A 22 20.11 -5.78 3.78
N HIS A 23 19.24 -6.42 2.98
CA HIS A 23 18.52 -7.64 3.35
C HIS A 23 17.78 -7.54 4.69
N VAL A 24 17.22 -6.37 4.98
CA VAL A 24 16.46 -6.09 6.21
C VAL A 24 15.01 -5.76 5.85
N THR A 25 14.09 -6.23 6.68
CA THR A 25 12.66 -5.92 6.58
C THR A 25 12.21 -5.19 7.84
N GLU A 26 11.54 -4.07 7.66
CA GLU A 26 11.02 -3.22 8.73
C GLU A 26 9.49 -3.13 8.65
N VAL A 27 8.82 -3.08 9.80
CA VAL A 27 7.39 -2.75 9.86
C VAL A 27 7.28 -1.23 9.88
N VAL A 28 6.66 -0.66 8.85
CA VAL A 28 6.55 0.80 8.69
C VAL A 28 5.14 1.32 8.91
N GLY A 29 4.15 0.44 8.95
CA GLY A 29 2.77 0.83 9.16
C GLY A 29 1.84 -0.34 9.43
N ARG A 30 0.60 -0.01 9.81
CA ARG A 30 -0.49 -0.97 9.98
C ARG A 30 -1.77 -0.42 9.35
N VAL A 31 -2.45 -1.28 8.61
CA VAL A 31 -3.72 -1.00 7.93
C VAL A 31 -4.79 -1.90 8.52
N GLU A 32 -5.86 -1.30 9.03
CA GLU A 32 -7.01 -2.04 9.54
C GLU A 32 -7.72 -2.79 8.42
N GLY A 33 -8.21 -4.00 8.74
CA GLY A 33 -8.85 -4.88 7.75
C GLY A 33 -7.89 -5.63 6.83
N GLY A 34 -6.57 -5.50 7.01
CA GLY A 34 -5.61 -6.21 6.20
C GLY A 34 -5.39 -5.58 4.82
N ILE A 35 -4.33 -5.99 4.13
CA ILE A 35 -3.97 -5.47 2.81
C ILE A 35 -4.25 -6.53 1.75
N LYS A 36 -5.04 -6.17 0.75
CA LYS A 36 -5.31 -6.99 -0.45
C LYS A 36 -4.31 -6.69 -1.57
N CYS A 37 -4.07 -5.41 -1.86
CA CYS A 37 -3.06 -5.00 -2.83
C CYS A 37 -2.40 -3.67 -2.44
N ILE A 38 -1.18 -3.48 -2.94
CA ILE A 38 -0.45 -2.21 -2.92
C ILE A 38 -0.04 -1.94 -4.36
N SER A 39 -0.25 -0.71 -4.84
CA SER A 39 0.17 -0.26 -6.16
C SER A 39 0.81 1.12 -6.04
N PRO A 40 2.07 1.30 -6.47
CA PRO A 40 2.65 2.64 -6.58
C PRO A 40 1.96 3.42 -7.71
N SER A 41 1.95 4.74 -7.59
CA SER A 41 1.61 5.62 -8.69
C SER A 41 2.69 5.55 -9.79
N PRO A 42 2.35 5.88 -11.05
CA PRO A 42 3.30 5.84 -12.16
C PRO A 42 4.55 6.72 -11.95
N ASP A 43 4.44 7.80 -11.17
CA ASP A 43 5.53 8.70 -10.80
C ASP A 43 6.28 8.26 -9.53
N GLY A 44 5.76 7.28 -8.78
CA GLY A 44 6.37 6.76 -7.56
C GLY A 44 6.11 7.58 -6.29
N ASP A 45 5.39 8.70 -6.37
CA ASP A 45 5.19 9.59 -5.21
C ASP A 45 4.10 9.11 -4.25
N LEU A 46 3.17 8.26 -4.73
CA LEU A 46 2.01 7.78 -3.98
C LEU A 46 1.94 6.25 -3.97
N LEU A 47 1.24 5.75 -2.95
CA LEU A 47 0.85 4.35 -2.81
C LEU A 47 -0.67 4.25 -2.70
N GLY A 48 -1.27 3.47 -3.58
CA GLY A 48 -2.64 3.01 -3.45
C GLY A 48 -2.68 1.66 -2.71
N ILE A 49 -3.48 1.55 -1.65
CA ILE A 49 -3.66 0.32 -0.88
C ILE A 49 -5.15 -0.02 -0.87
N THR A 50 -5.49 -1.24 -1.29
CA THR A 50 -6.85 -1.76 -1.07
C THR A 50 -6.90 -2.66 0.17
N THR A 51 -7.88 -2.44 1.02
CA THR A 51 -8.02 -3.18 2.28
C THR A 51 -8.95 -4.38 2.15
N GLY A 52 -8.90 -5.29 3.12
CA GLY A 52 -9.87 -6.38 3.21
C GLY A 52 -11.31 -5.90 3.35
N PHE A 53 -11.51 -4.68 3.88
CA PHE A 53 -12.81 -4.02 4.06
C PHE A 53 -13.32 -3.29 2.81
N GLY A 54 -12.64 -3.43 1.67
CA GLY A 54 -13.09 -2.78 0.43
C GLY A 54 -12.82 -1.28 0.42
N GLN A 55 -11.86 -0.79 1.19
CA GLN A 55 -11.44 0.60 1.18
C GLN A 55 -10.20 0.78 0.30
N LEU A 56 -10.08 1.95 -0.33
CA LEU A 56 -8.89 2.44 -0.99
C LEU A 56 -8.25 3.53 -0.12
N LEU A 57 -6.99 3.33 0.24
CA LEU A 57 -6.15 4.32 0.91
C LEU A 57 -5.12 4.85 -0.08
N VAL A 58 -4.95 6.17 -0.13
CA VAL A 58 -3.89 6.84 -0.89
C VAL A 58 -2.93 7.48 0.10
N MET A 59 -1.67 7.06 0.05
CA MET A 59 -0.64 7.43 1.00
C MET A 59 0.60 7.97 0.30
N THR A 60 1.38 8.81 0.98
CA THR A 60 2.73 9.23 0.53
C THR A 60 3.77 8.14 0.84
N HIS A 61 5.00 8.33 0.35
CA HIS A 61 6.17 7.51 0.72
C HIS A 61 6.59 7.65 2.20
N ASP A 62 6.13 8.68 2.89
CA ASP A 62 6.31 8.88 4.33
C ASP A 62 5.18 8.24 5.16
N TRP A 63 4.32 7.46 4.50
CA TRP A 63 3.18 6.75 5.11
C TRP A 63 2.06 7.67 5.62
N ASP A 64 2.02 8.93 5.18
CA ASP A 64 0.94 9.83 5.50
C ASP A 64 -0.29 9.50 4.65
N LEU A 65 -1.44 9.32 5.30
CA LEU A 65 -2.72 9.13 4.63
C LEU A 65 -3.20 10.47 4.06
N LEU A 66 -3.34 10.55 2.73
CA LEU A 66 -3.86 11.72 2.04
C LEU A 66 -5.37 11.62 1.81
N HIS A 67 -5.83 10.43 1.44
CA HIS A 67 -7.22 10.20 1.05
C HIS A 67 -7.64 8.76 1.35
N GLU A 68 -8.90 8.60 1.76
CA GLU A 68 -9.56 7.32 1.99
C GLU A 68 -10.95 7.35 1.34
N THR A 69 -11.28 6.30 0.60
CA THR A 69 -12.60 6.12 -0.03
C THR A 69 -12.97 4.64 -0.11
N THR A 70 -14.25 4.35 -0.35
CA THR A 70 -14.70 2.98 -0.64
C THR A 70 -14.27 2.59 -2.05
N ALA A 71 -13.64 1.43 -2.20
CA ALA A 71 -13.27 0.85 -3.49
C ALA A 71 -14.44 0.09 -4.15
N GLU A 72 -15.45 -0.31 -3.36
CA GLU A 72 -16.65 -1.02 -3.82
C GLU A 72 -17.60 -0.16 -4.69
N ASP A 73 -17.34 1.13 -4.85
CA ASP A 73 -18.06 2.00 -5.79
C ASP A 73 -17.47 1.98 -7.21
N LEU A 74 -16.43 1.19 -7.46
CA LEU A 74 -16.00 0.91 -8.83
C LEU A 74 -17.07 0.03 -9.48
N PRO A 75 -17.73 0.47 -10.57
CA PRO A 75 -18.66 -0.38 -11.28
C PRO A 75 -17.93 -1.68 -11.62
N GLU A 76 -18.60 -2.82 -11.40
CA GLU A 76 -18.22 -4.07 -12.04
C GLU A 76 -18.16 -3.81 -13.55
N ALA A 77 -16.96 -3.52 -14.05
CA ALA A 77 -16.69 -3.22 -15.43
C ALA A 77 -15.50 -4.10 -15.77
N VAL A 78 -15.53 -4.99 -16.76
CA VAL A 78 -16.49 -5.32 -17.82
C VAL A 78 -16.17 -6.78 -18.16
N ASP A 79 -17.16 -7.59 -18.53
CA ASP A 79 -16.98 -8.95 -19.06
C ASP A 79 -15.91 -9.01 -20.18
#